data_AF-A0A0T6B0Q3-F1
#
_entry.id   AF-A0A0T6B0Q3-F1
#
_cell.length_a   1.000
_cell.length_b   1.000
_cell.length_c   1.000
_cell.angle_alpha   90.00
_cell.angle_beta   90.00
_cell.angle_gamma   90.00
#
_symmetry.space_group_name_H-M   'P 1'
#
loop_
_entity.id
_entity.type
_entity.pdbx_description
1 polymer ?
#
loop_
_entity_poly.entity_id
_entity_poly.type
_entity_poly.pdbx_seq_one_letter_code
_entity_poly.pdbx_strand_id
1 'polypeptide(L)'
;CDANTGVYSTSVHGGIDQDGTQIYVGRAFHAGDWIPAKVIPEKNVAYVAYDGKEIAVYQYQVLCEQRFDWQPCSGGNVPPHAVVGGRTADGELLYVGRAQ
;
A
#
# COMPACT_ATOMS: atom_id res chain seq x y z
N CYS A 1 6.94 8.28 18.24
CA CYS A 1 6.21 7.12 17.68
C CYS A 1 4.78 7.29 18.13
N ASP A 2 3.87 7.63 17.22
CA ASP A 2 2.47 7.82 17.58
C ASP A 2 1.77 6.46 17.44
N ALA A 3 2.02 5.60 18.43
CA ALA A 3 1.56 4.22 18.50
C ALA A 3 0.02 4.08 18.37
N ASN A 4 -0.73 5.16 18.51
CA ASN A 4 -2.19 5.20 18.34
C ASN A 4 -2.65 5.11 16.88
N THR A 5 -1.77 5.30 15.90
CA THR A 5 -2.13 5.28 14.46
C THR A 5 -1.63 4.04 13.71
N GLY A 6 -0.87 3.16 14.37
CA GLY A 6 -0.27 1.99 13.74
C GLY A 6 0.88 2.30 12.76
N VAL A 7 1.38 3.55 12.77
CA VAL A 7 2.54 3.97 11.98
C VAL A 7 3.79 4.08 12.85
N TYR A 8 4.88 3.52 12.35
CA TYR A 8 6.19 3.51 12.99
C TYR A 8 7.15 4.44 12.22
N SER A 9 8.27 4.80 12.85
CA SER A 9 9.32 5.59 12.18
C SER A 9 9.94 4.89 10.96
N THR A 10 9.68 3.59 10.82
CA THR A 10 10.12 2.74 9.71
C THR A 10 9.04 2.51 8.66
N SER A 11 7.84 3.09 8.81
CA SER A 11 6.77 2.94 7.84
C SER A 11 7.11 3.64 6.53
N VAL A 12 6.85 2.98 5.41
CA VAL A 12 7.21 3.49 4.08
C VAL A 12 6.21 4.56 3.66
N HIS A 13 6.69 5.79 3.51
CA HIS A 13 5.89 6.90 3.01
C HIS A 13 5.57 6.71 1.52
N GLY A 14 4.28 6.62 1.20
CA GLY A 14 3.77 6.38 -0.15
C GLY A 14 3.52 7.67 -0.94
N GLY A 15 3.14 8.75 -0.25
CA GLY A 15 2.77 10.02 -0.87
C GLY A 15 1.88 10.88 0.02
N ILE A 16 1.19 11.84 -0.58
CA ILE A 16 0.28 12.75 0.11
C ILE A 16 -1.06 12.69 -0.62
N ASP A 17 -2.16 12.58 0.14
CA ASP A 17 -3.53 12.58 -0.39
C ASP A 17 -3.94 14.00 -0.83
N GLN A 18 -5.06 14.12 -1.56
CA GLN A 18 -5.51 15.42 -2.09
C GLN A 18 -5.78 16.47 -1.02
N ASP A 19 -6.16 16.03 0.18
CA ASP A 19 -6.44 16.89 1.35
C ASP A 19 -5.18 17.22 2.17
N GLY A 20 -4.00 16.78 1.73
CA GLY A 20 -2.73 16.99 2.42
C GLY A 20 -2.37 15.92 3.46
N THR A 21 -3.25 14.92 3.69
CA THR A 21 -2.98 13.84 4.64
C THR A 21 -1.89 12.90 4.15
N GLN A 22 -1.07 12.39 5.07
CA GLN A 22 0.04 11.50 4.72
C GLN A 22 -0.45 10.10 4.31
N ILE A 23 0.09 9.58 3.23
CA ILE A 23 -0.17 8.22 2.75
C ILE A 23 1.02 7.33 3.05
N TYR A 24 0.74 6.16 3.60
CA TYR A 24 1.72 5.10 3.82
C TYR A 24 1.41 3.87 2.97
N VAL A 25 2.45 3.09 2.68
CA VAL A 25 2.30 1.82 1.97
C VAL A 25 1.79 0.77 2.95
N GLY A 26 0.75 0.05 2.55
CA GLY A 26 0.28 -1.12 3.28
C GLY A 26 -0.33 -2.16 2.35
N ARG A 27 -1.04 -3.10 2.97
CA ARG A 27 -1.91 -4.05 2.29
C ARG A 27 -3.12 -4.37 3.14
N ALA A 28 -4.20 -4.78 2.50
CA ALA A 28 -5.39 -5.26 3.17
C ALA A 28 -5.95 -6.50 2.47
N PHE A 29 -6.70 -7.31 3.22
CA PHE A 29 -7.37 -8.49 2.66
C PHE A 29 -8.75 -8.09 2.17
N HIS A 30 -9.05 -8.36 0.90
CA HIS A 30 -10.35 -8.06 0.30
C HIS A 30 -10.69 -9.10 -0.77
N ALA A 31 -11.92 -9.62 -0.75
CA ALA A 31 -12.45 -10.55 -1.75
C ALA A 31 -11.60 -11.80 -2.04
N GLY A 32 -10.84 -12.29 -1.05
CA GLY A 32 -9.97 -13.47 -1.19
C GLY A 32 -8.50 -13.13 -1.45
N ASP A 33 -8.19 -11.86 -1.72
CA ASP A 33 -6.87 -11.40 -2.15
C ASP A 33 -6.19 -10.58 -1.06
N TRP A 34 -4.87 -10.70 -0.95
CA TRP A 34 -4.05 -9.68 -0.28
C TRP A 34 -3.68 -8.62 -1.29
N ILE A 35 -4.14 -7.38 -1.10
CA ILE A 35 -4.01 -6.30 -2.09
C ILE A 35 -3.17 -5.16 -1.50
N PRO A 36 -2.17 -4.62 -2.23
CA PRO A 36 -1.48 -3.39 -1.85
C PRO A 36 -2.47 -2.24 -1.65
N ALA A 37 -2.21 -1.39 -0.66
CA ALA A 37 -3.14 -0.35 -0.23
C ALA A 37 -2.44 0.97 0.06
N LYS A 38 -3.16 2.07 -0.19
CA LYS A 38 -2.83 3.36 0.44
C LYS A 38 -3.38 3.33 1.86
N VAL A 39 -2.55 3.59 2.86
CA VAL A 39 -2.97 3.67 4.27
C VAL A 39 -2.99 5.13 4.67
N ILE A 40 -4.10 5.59 5.24
CA ILE A 40 -4.25 6.92 5.81
C ILE A 40 -4.44 6.77 7.32
N PRO A 41 -3.36 6.87 8.11
CA PRO A 41 -3.38 6.58 9.55
C PRO A 41 -4.29 7.53 10.32
N GLU A 42 -4.34 8.81 9.93
CA GLU A 42 -5.21 9.83 10.52
C GLU A 42 -6.70 9.48 10.40
N LYS A 43 -7.07 8.74 9.35
CA LYS A 43 -8.43 8.26 9.09
C LYS A 43 -8.65 6.81 9.57
N ASN A 44 -7.62 6.16 10.10
CA ASN A 44 -7.60 4.75 10.52
C ASN A 44 -8.18 3.80 9.45
N VAL A 45 -7.77 3.99 8.19
CA VAL A 45 -8.31 3.27 7.04
C VAL A 45 -7.22 3.02 6.00
N ALA A 46 -7.32 1.87 5.35
CA ALA A 46 -6.60 1.57 4.13
C ALA A 46 -7.57 1.54 2.96
N TYR A 47 -7.13 1.95 1.78
CA TYR A 47 -7.91 1.81 0.56
C TYR A 47 -7.20 0.90 -0.43
N VAL A 48 -7.91 -0.11 -0.90
CA VAL A 48 -7.46 -1.04 -1.94
C VAL A 48 -8.16 -0.73 -3.26
N ALA A 49 -7.44 -0.87 -4.37
CA ALA A 49 -8.03 -0.83 -5.70
C ALA A 49 -8.57 -2.22 -6.04
N TYR A 50 -9.89 -2.34 -6.21
CA TYR A 50 -10.55 -3.60 -6.54
C TYR A 50 -11.75 -3.35 -7.45
N ASP A 51 -11.88 -4.12 -8.53
CA ASP A 51 -12.99 -4.03 -9.50
C ASP A 51 -13.24 -2.59 -10.00
N GLY A 52 -12.15 -1.88 -10.33
CA GLY A 52 -12.20 -0.50 -10.81
C GLY A 52 -12.61 0.54 -9.78
N LYS A 53 -12.70 0.17 -8.50
CA LYS A 53 -13.12 1.03 -7.39
C LYS A 53 -12.06 1.12 -6.30
N GLU A 54 -12.18 2.16 -5.51
CA GLU A 54 -11.44 2.31 -4.27
C GLU A 54 -12.31 1.79 -3.10
N ILE A 55 -11.83 0.77 -2.39
CA ILE A 55 -12.57 0.13 -1.30
C ILE A 55 -11.89 0.44 0.04
N ALA A 56 -12.64 1.02 0.98
CA ALA A 56 -12.19 1.26 2.34
C ALA A 56 -12.12 -0.04 3.15
N VAL A 57 -10.99 -0.29 3.82
CA VAL A 57 -10.74 -1.46 4.68
C VAL A 57 -10.11 -1.00 5.99
N TYR A 58 -10.70 -1.39 7.11
CA TYR A 58 -10.27 -0.97 8.45
C TYR A 58 -9.31 -1.95 9.14
N GLN A 59 -9.12 -3.13 8.56
CA GLN A 59 -8.10 -4.10 8.97
C GLN A 59 -7.03 -4.19 7.89
N TYR A 60 -5.84 -3.72 8.21
CA TYR A 60 -4.74 -3.60 7.26
C TYR A 60 -3.40 -3.81 7.95
N GLN A 61 -2.36 -3.98 7.13
CA GLN A 61 -0.97 -4.06 7.55
C GLN A 61 -0.20 -2.92 6.91
N VAL A 62 0.67 -2.27 7.68
CA VAL A 62 1.55 -1.20 7.20
C VAL A 62 2.92 -1.79 6.88
N LEU A 63 3.45 -1.47 5.70
CA LEU A 63 4.81 -1.87 5.32
C LEU A 63 5.81 -1.05 6.13
N CYS A 64 6.64 -1.75 6.91
CA CYS A 64 7.62 -1.15 7.80
C CYS A 64 9.00 -1.72 7.50
N GLU A 65 9.88 -0.96 6.85
CA GLU A 65 11.30 -1.31 6.67
C GLU A 65 12.06 -0.10 6.11
N GLN A 66 13.38 -0.05 6.34
CA GLN A 66 14.18 1.18 6.21
C GLN A 66 14.84 1.42 4.85
N ARG A 67 14.86 0.46 3.91
CA ARG A 67 15.66 0.59 2.68
C ARG A 67 14.87 0.19 1.43
N PHE A 68 14.11 1.15 0.89
CA PHE A 68 13.47 1.04 -0.42
C PHE A 68 13.72 2.30 -1.23
N ASP A 69 13.80 2.14 -2.54
CA ASP A 69 13.84 3.24 -3.50
C ASP A 69 12.68 3.10 -4.49
N TRP A 70 12.06 4.24 -4.81
CA TRP A 70 11.02 4.30 -5.84
C TRP A 70 11.67 4.31 -7.22
N GLN A 71 11.57 3.19 -7.94
CA GLN A 71 12.08 3.07 -9.29
C GLN A 71 10.99 3.37 -10.34
N PRO A 72 11.20 4.32 -11.27
CA PRO A 72 10.27 4.55 -12.37
C PRO A 72 10.14 3.32 -13.26
N CYS A 73 8.91 2.99 -13.64
CA CYS A 73 8.58 1.93 -14.58
C CYS A 73 7.30 2.26 -15.35
N SER A 74 7.07 1.59 -16.48
CA SER A 74 5.89 1.82 -17.34
C SER A 74 5.57 0.58 -18.17
N GLY A 75 4.39 0.55 -18.79
CA GLY A 75 3.98 -0.53 -19.71
C GLY A 75 3.87 -1.92 -19.05
N GLY A 76 3.57 -1.97 -17.74
CA GLY A 76 3.48 -3.23 -16.98
C GLY A 76 4.84 -3.84 -16.62
N ASN A 77 5.96 -3.19 -16.93
CA ASN A 77 7.28 -3.65 -16.52
C ASN A 77 7.43 -3.52 -15.00
N VAL A 78 7.72 -4.62 -14.31
CA VAL A 78 8.01 -4.66 -12.88
C VAL A 78 9.53 -4.78 -12.70
N PRO A 79 10.21 -3.81 -12.08
CA PRO A 79 11.65 -3.88 -11.86
C PRO A 79 12.07 -5.11 -11.05
N PRO A 80 13.28 -5.67 -11.28
CA PRO A 80 13.82 -6.72 -10.44
C PRO A 80 13.81 -6.32 -8.96
N HIS A 81 13.49 -7.27 -8.07
CA HIS A 81 13.41 -7.06 -6.63
C HIS A 81 12.31 -6.08 -6.16
N ALA A 82 11.32 -5.78 -7.01
CA ALA A 82 10.13 -5.05 -6.59
C ALA A 82 9.44 -5.73 -5.41
N VAL A 83 8.91 -4.91 -4.49
CA VAL A 83 8.25 -5.39 -3.28
C VAL A 83 6.91 -6.03 -3.64
N VAL A 84 6.75 -7.31 -3.32
CA VAL A 84 5.46 -8.00 -3.39
C VAL A 84 4.59 -7.50 -2.23
N GLY A 85 3.55 -6.74 -2.55
CA GLY A 85 2.59 -6.22 -1.57
C GLY A 85 1.41 -7.16 -1.36
N GLY A 86 1.23 -8.15 -2.22
CA GLY A 86 0.02 -8.97 -2.21
C GLY A 86 0.07 -10.18 -3.13
N ARG A 87 -1.00 -10.96 -3.07
CA ARG A 87 -1.23 -12.12 -3.94
C ARG A 87 -2.74 -12.33 -4.06
N THR A 88 -3.20 -12.55 -5.29
CA THR A 88 -4.59 -12.93 -5.57
C THR A 88 -4.86 -14.39 -5.17
N ALA A 89 -6.13 -14.78 -5.14
CA ALA A 89 -6.58 -16.12 -4.77
C ALA A 89 -6.11 -17.20 -5.76
N ASP A 90 -6.00 -16.88 -7.05
CA ASP A 90 -5.44 -17.74 -8.10
C ASP A 90 -3.90 -17.75 -8.13
N GLY A 91 -3.30 -16.77 -7.46
CA GLY A 91 -1.89 -16.81 -7.09
C GLY A 91 -0.99 -15.83 -7.82
N GLU A 92 -1.56 -14.93 -8.61
CA GLU A 92 -0.87 -13.80 -9.23
C GLU A 92 -0.27 -12.89 -8.16
N LEU A 93 0.97 -12.44 -8.38
CA LEU A 93 1.65 -11.54 -7.45
C LEU A 93 1.26 -10.09 -7.72
N LEU A 94 0.95 -9.37 -6.65
CA LEU A 94 0.67 -7.94 -6.69
C LEU A 94 1.85 -7.19 -6.09
N TYR A 95 2.33 -6.17 -6.80
CA TYR A 95 3.52 -5.39 -6.43
C TYR A 95 3.14 -4.03 -5.87
N VAL A 96 3.98 -3.52 -4.97
CA VAL A 96 3.86 -2.15 -4.47
C VAL A 96 4.28 -1.18 -5.58
N GLY A 97 3.40 -0.23 -5.89
CA GLY A 97 3.67 0.86 -6.82
C GLY A 97 3.01 2.15 -6.34
N ARG A 98 3.39 3.26 -6.96
CA ARG A 98 2.75 4.57 -6.80
C ARG A 98 2.65 5.26 -8.16
N ALA A 99 1.62 6.08 -8.34
CA ALA A 99 1.39 6.89 -9.53
C ALA A 99 1.06 8.34 -9.12
N GLN A 100 1.29 9.28 -10.03
CA GLN A 100 1.06 10.71 -9.85
C GLN A 100 0.16 11.25 -10.97
#